data_AF-A0A1H3N7Y7-F1
#
_entry.id   AF-A0A1H3N7Y7-F1
#
_cell.length_a   1.000
_cell.length_b   1.000
_cell.length_c   1.000
_cell.angle_alpha   90.00
_cell.angle_beta   90.00
_cell.angle_gamma   90.00
#
_symmetry.space_group_name_H-M   'P 1'
#
loop_
_entity.id
_entity.type
_entity.pdbx_description
1 polymer ?
#
loop_
_entity_poly.entity_id
_entity_poly.type
_entity_poly.pdbx_seq_one_letter_code
_entity_poly.pdbx_strand_id
1 'polypeptide(L)'
;MLEMDKFYAGFVFVIGVIGSYLLGGWDLSMQALGVLVVFDYITGMSASIHEGKLNSHTGYKGIMKKVVIFIVVGAAYWVGKLAMGDGGKYLRDGTIVFYAVNELISIIENVSRMGIPVPDILVRTIENVKNREKKVQEDIPPPTEPPTNQNKSA
;
A
#
# COMPACT_ATOMS: atom_id res chain seq x y z
N MET A 1 19.26 -5.09 29.94
CA MET A 1 18.10 -4.25 29.56
C MET A 1 18.58 -3.02 28.80
N LEU A 2 19.30 -2.10 29.46
CA LEU A 2 19.82 -0.86 28.82
C LEU A 2 20.69 -1.03 27.56
N GLU A 3 21.47 -2.12 27.43
CA GLU A 3 22.26 -2.35 26.21
C GLU A 3 21.43 -2.87 25.02
N MET A 4 20.38 -3.65 25.30
CA MET A 4 19.47 -4.15 24.27
C MET A 4 18.61 -3.02 23.69
N ASP A 5 18.20 -2.08 24.54
CA ASP A 5 17.43 -0.90 24.13
C ASP A 5 18.27 0.01 23.21
N LYS A 6 19.56 0.17 23.51
CA LYS A 6 20.50 0.92 22.65
C LYS A 6 20.72 0.24 21.30
N PHE A 7 20.86 -1.08 21.29
CA PHE A 7 21.00 -1.84 20.05
C PHE A 7 19.73 -1.75 19.19
N TYR A 8 18.56 -1.91 19.81
CA TYR A 8 17.27 -1.78 19.12
C TYR A 8 17.05 -0.37 18.57
N ALA A 9 17.31 0.66 19.39
CA ALA A 9 17.21 2.06 18.95
C ALA A 9 18.18 2.36 17.80
N GLY A 10 19.42 1.85 17.88
CA GLY A 10 20.41 1.97 16.80
C GLY A 10 19.94 1.30 15.51
N PHE A 11 19.36 0.10 15.60
CA PHE A 11 18.81 -0.62 14.45
C PHE A 11 17.63 0.13 13.80
N VAL A 12 16.67 0.60 14.60
CA VAL A 12 15.53 1.40 14.12
C VAL A 12 16.03 2.70 13.47
N PHE A 13 17.02 3.36 14.06
CA PHE A 13 17.62 4.57 13.51
C PHE A 13 18.25 4.31 12.13
N VAL A 14 19.07 3.27 12.00
CA VAL A 14 19.72 2.91 10.73
C VAL A 14 18.69 2.60 9.64
N ILE A 15 17.66 1.80 9.96
CA ILE A 15 16.56 1.53 9.03
C ILE A 15 15.82 2.80 8.67
N GLY A 16 15.55 3.68 9.64
CA GLY A 16 14.88 4.96 9.41
C GLY A 16 15.66 5.86 8.45
N VAL A 17 16.97 5.97 8.65
CA VAL A 17 17.86 6.77 7.78
C VAL A 17 17.91 6.19 6.37
N ILE A 18 18.18 4.88 6.25
CA ILE A 18 18.26 4.21 4.95
C ILE A 18 16.91 4.28 4.23
N GLY A 19 15.83 3.97 4.94
CA GLY A 19 14.47 4.02 4.40
C GLY A 19 14.10 5.42 3.93
N SER A 20 14.35 6.45 4.74
CA SER A 20 14.10 7.84 4.37
C SER A 20 14.90 8.23 3.12
N TYR A 21 16.16 7.80 3.00
CA TYR A 21 16.96 8.07 1.81
C TYR A 21 16.39 7.37 0.55
N LEU A 22 16.04 6.09 0.66
CA LEU A 22 15.49 5.30 -0.45
C LEU A 22 14.13 5.81 -0.92
N LEU A 23 13.33 6.34 0.00
CA LEU A 23 12.02 6.91 -0.30
C LEU A 23 12.07 8.38 -0.72
N GLY A 24 13.24 9.01 -0.78
CA GLY A 24 13.39 10.39 -1.21
C GLY A 24 13.02 11.45 -0.17
N GLY A 25 13.06 11.10 1.12
CA GLY A 25 12.86 12.00 2.26
C GLY A 25 11.61 11.71 3.09
N TRP A 26 11.48 12.42 4.21
CA TRP A 26 10.37 12.33 5.17
C TRP A 26 9.59 13.65 5.28
N ASP A 27 9.12 14.13 4.14
CA ASP A 27 8.33 15.35 3.99
C ASP A 27 6.83 15.12 4.21
N LEU A 28 6.03 16.19 4.11
CA LEU A 28 4.60 16.18 4.39
C LEU A 28 3.83 15.14 3.55
N SER A 29 4.19 14.95 2.27
CA SER A 29 3.55 13.95 1.42
C SER A 29 3.79 12.53 1.95
N MET A 30 5.01 12.22 2.39
CA MET A 30 5.34 10.93 3.01
C MET A 30 4.63 10.71 4.34
N GLN A 31 4.56 11.75 5.17
CA GLN A 31 3.84 11.71 6.45
C GLN A 31 2.34 11.47 6.23
N ALA A 32 1.73 12.15 5.25
CA ALA A 32 0.32 11.97 4.93
C ALA A 32 0.01 10.54 4.47
N LEU A 33 0.85 9.97 3.59
CA LEU A 33 0.71 8.57 3.18
C LEU A 33 0.87 7.61 4.36
N GLY A 34 1.87 7.83 5.21
CA GLY A 34 2.11 7.02 6.40
C GLY A 34 0.90 7.01 7.35
N VAL A 35 0.32 8.19 7.63
CA VAL A 35 -0.89 8.31 8.46
C VAL A 35 -2.06 7.56 7.83
N LEU A 36 -2.29 7.70 6.52
CA LEU A 36 -3.39 7.02 5.84
C LEU A 36 -3.22 5.49 5.83
N VAL A 37 -2.00 4.99 5.60
CA VAL A 37 -1.70 3.55 5.70
C VAL A 37 -1.97 3.01 7.10
N VAL A 38 -1.59 3.76 8.14
CA VAL A 38 -1.85 3.37 9.54
C VAL A 38 -3.36 3.37 9.84
N PHE A 39 -4.08 4.42 9.42
CA PHE A 39 -5.53 4.49 9.60
C PHE A 39 -6.26 3.39 8.84
N ASP A 40 -5.84 3.06 7.62
CA ASP A 40 -6.41 1.96 6.88
C ASP A 40 -6.19 0.62 7.57
N TYR A 41 -4.98 0.37 8.09
CA TYR A 41 -4.70 -0.86 8.83
C TYR A 41 -5.56 -1.00 10.09
N ILE A 42 -5.67 0.08 10.87
CA ILE A 42 -6.51 0.12 12.08
C ILE A 42 -7.97 -0.13 11.71
N THR A 43 -8.52 0.62 10.75
CA THR A 43 -9.93 0.49 10.34
C THR A 43 -10.23 -0.86 9.72
N GLY A 44 -9.32 -1.42 8.92
CA GLY A 44 -9.45 -2.76 8.36
C GLY A 44 -9.45 -3.85 9.43
N MET A 45 -8.60 -3.72 10.44
CA MET A 45 -8.61 -4.63 11.59
C MET A 45 -9.92 -4.50 12.38
N SER A 46 -10.37 -3.28 12.69
CA SER A 46 -11.63 -3.03 13.37
C SER A 46 -12.84 -3.59 12.61
N ALA A 47 -12.90 -3.41 11.30
CA ALA A 47 -13.95 -3.97 10.45
C ALA A 47 -13.95 -5.51 10.46
N SER A 48 -12.77 -6.13 10.36
CA SER A 48 -12.65 -7.60 10.46
C SER A 48 -13.04 -8.15 11.83
N ILE A 49 -12.76 -7.42 12.92
CA ILE A 49 -13.24 -7.75 14.26
C ILE A 49 -14.76 -7.66 14.32
N HIS A 50 -15.33 -6.56 13.84
CA HIS A 50 -16.77 -6.32 13.83
C HIS A 50 -17.54 -7.42 13.07
N GLU A 51 -16.99 -7.89 11.95
CA GLU A 51 -17.57 -8.99 11.16
C GLU A 51 -17.30 -10.39 11.72
N GLY A 52 -16.49 -10.54 12.78
CA GLY A 52 -16.05 -11.84 13.29
C GLY A 52 -15.14 -12.62 12.33
N LYS A 53 -14.52 -11.94 11.35
CA LYS A 53 -13.68 -12.54 10.30
C LYS A 53 -12.19 -12.26 10.51
N LEU A 54 -11.75 -12.19 11.76
CA LEU A 54 -10.34 -12.06 12.08
C LEU A 54 -9.57 -13.29 11.58
N ASN A 55 -8.69 -13.06 10.60
CA ASN A 55 -7.79 -14.08 10.09
C ASN A 55 -6.40 -13.47 9.89
N SER A 56 -5.39 -14.08 10.51
CA SER A 56 -3.99 -13.63 10.44
C SER A 56 -3.45 -13.65 9.00
N HIS A 57 -3.91 -14.59 8.16
CA HIS A 57 -3.55 -14.65 6.75
C HIS A 57 -4.07 -13.43 5.98
N THR A 58 -5.29 -12.97 6.28
CA THR A 58 -5.86 -11.75 5.71
C THR A 58 -5.12 -10.51 6.19
N GLY A 59 -4.78 -10.46 7.49
CA GLY A 59 -3.98 -9.36 8.06
C GLY A 59 -2.58 -9.26 7.45
N TYR A 60 -1.90 -10.39 7.28
CA TYR A 60 -0.58 -10.44 6.63
C TYR A 60 -0.63 -9.95 5.19
N LYS A 61 -1.63 -10.40 4.41
CA LYS A 61 -1.85 -9.89 3.04
C LYS A 61 -2.06 -8.37 3.01
N GLY A 62 -2.81 -7.84 3.99
CA GLY A 62 -3.00 -6.41 4.18
C GLY A 62 -1.66 -5.68 4.36
N ILE A 63 -0.84 -6.11 5.31
CA ILE A 63 0.47 -5.50 5.59
C ILE A 63 1.40 -5.60 4.38
N MET A 64 1.47 -6.76 3.71
CA MET A 64 2.29 -6.92 2.50
C MET A 64 1.91 -5.93 1.40
N LYS A 65 0.60 -5.69 1.19
CA LYS A 65 0.14 -4.67 0.24
C LYS A 65 0.68 -3.28 0.61
N LYS A 66 0.66 -2.91 1.90
CA LYS A 66 1.17 -1.61 2.36
C LYS A 66 2.68 -1.48 2.19
N VAL A 67 3.45 -2.55 2.45
CA VAL A 67 4.90 -2.54 2.20
C VAL A 67 5.19 -2.33 0.71
N VAL A 68 4.43 -2.98 -0.19
CA VAL A 68 4.58 -2.82 -1.64
C VAL A 68 4.31 -1.37 -2.07
N ILE A 69 3.37 -0.66 -1.45
CA ILE A 69 3.14 0.77 -1.72
C ILE A 69 4.42 1.58 -1.55
N PHE A 70 5.13 1.41 -0.43
CA PHE A 70 6.38 2.14 -0.18
C PHE A 70 7.50 1.73 -1.14
N ILE A 71 7.55 0.45 -1.55
CA ILE A 71 8.49 0.01 -2.59
C ILE A 71 8.23 0.72 -3.91
N VAL A 72 6.97 0.83 -4.35
CA VAL A 72 6.60 1.53 -5.58
C VAL A 72 6.90 3.03 -5.48
N VAL A 73 6.65 3.65 -4.33
CA VAL A 73 6.99 5.05 -4.08
C VAL A 73 8.51 5.27 -4.16
N GLY A 74 9.31 4.39 -3.57
CA GLY A 74 10.78 4.44 -3.70
C GLY A 74 11.24 4.26 -5.14
N ALA A 75 10.65 3.31 -5.88
CA ALA A 75 10.94 3.12 -7.30
C ALA A 75 10.60 4.37 -8.12
N ALA A 76 9.44 4.99 -7.89
CA ALA A 76 9.03 6.23 -8.54
C ALA A 76 9.99 7.38 -8.23
N TYR A 77 10.48 7.48 -6.98
CA TYR A 77 11.50 8.45 -6.61
C TYR A 77 12.80 8.24 -7.41
N TRP A 78 13.34 7.02 -7.45
CA TRP A 78 14.60 6.74 -8.14
C TRP A 78 14.49 6.89 -9.66
N VAL A 79 13.41 6.42 -10.26
CA VAL A 79 13.13 6.60 -11.69
C VAL A 79 12.98 8.09 -12.01
N GLY A 80 12.21 8.83 -11.23
CA GLY A 80 12.05 10.26 -11.41
C GLY A 80 13.38 10.99 -11.28
N LYS A 81 14.16 10.68 -10.23
CA LYS A 81 15.47 11.29 -9.99
C LYS A 81 16.46 11.00 -11.12
N LEU A 82 16.45 9.78 -11.64
CA LEU A 82 17.29 9.38 -12.77
C LEU A 82 16.91 10.13 -14.05
N ALA A 83 15.60 10.28 -14.31
CA ALA A 83 15.10 10.88 -15.55
C ALA A 83 15.13 12.41 -15.55
N MET A 84 14.91 13.05 -14.40
CA MET A 84 14.59 14.49 -14.30
C MET A 84 15.39 15.22 -13.20
N GLY A 85 16.36 14.56 -12.57
CA GLY A 85 17.13 15.12 -11.46
C GLY A 85 16.22 15.51 -10.28
N ASP A 86 16.42 16.69 -9.71
CA ASP A 86 15.61 17.17 -8.58
C ASP A 86 14.13 17.40 -8.94
N GLY A 87 13.84 17.67 -10.22
CA GLY A 87 12.46 17.71 -10.75
C GLY A 87 11.76 16.35 -10.72
N GLY A 88 12.51 15.26 -10.57
CA GLY A 88 11.99 13.90 -10.44
C GLY A 88 11.12 13.65 -9.21
N LYS A 89 11.18 14.55 -8.21
CA LYS A 89 10.37 14.46 -6.99
C LYS A 89 8.87 14.52 -7.27
N TYR A 90 8.43 15.17 -8.35
CA TYR A 90 7.01 15.22 -8.71
C TYR A 90 6.43 13.84 -9.05
N LEU A 91 7.23 12.94 -9.62
CA LEU A 91 6.78 11.58 -9.91
C LEU A 91 6.50 10.82 -8.61
N ARG A 92 7.43 10.91 -7.64
CA ARG A 92 7.24 10.39 -6.28
C ARG A 92 5.98 10.97 -5.63
N ASP A 93 5.81 12.29 -5.64
CA ASP A 93 4.66 12.95 -5.00
C ASP A 93 3.33 12.58 -5.68
N GLY A 94 3.30 12.42 -7.01
CA GLY A 94 2.15 11.90 -7.73
C GLY A 94 1.80 10.47 -7.34
N THR A 95 2.80 9.58 -7.24
CA THR A 95 2.62 8.20 -6.76
C THR A 95 2.11 8.17 -5.32
N ILE A 96 2.61 9.04 -4.45
CA ILE A 96 2.15 9.20 -3.08
C ILE A 96 0.67 9.58 -3.03
N VAL A 97 0.26 10.60 -3.79
CA VAL A 97 -1.15 11.05 -3.84
C VAL A 97 -2.05 9.94 -4.35
N PHE A 98 -1.62 9.21 -5.38
CA PHE A 98 -2.36 8.06 -5.90
C PHE A 98 -2.62 7.01 -4.81
N TYR A 99 -1.58 6.60 -4.08
CA TYR A 99 -1.76 5.63 -3.00
C TYR A 99 -2.51 6.20 -1.80
N ALA A 100 -2.32 7.48 -1.44
CA ALA A 100 -3.07 8.14 -0.38
C ALA A 100 -4.59 8.09 -0.66
N VAL A 101 -5.01 8.36 -1.91
CA VAL A 101 -6.42 8.23 -2.31
C VAL A 101 -6.89 6.78 -2.21
N ASN A 102 -6.08 5.80 -2.61
CA ASN A 102 -6.43 4.38 -2.47
C ASN A 102 -6.61 3.94 -1.01
N GLU A 103 -5.74 4.43 -0.11
CA GLU A 103 -5.85 4.19 1.33
C GLU A 103 -7.10 4.87 1.91
N LEU A 104 -7.42 6.10 1.48
CA LEU A 104 -8.65 6.78 1.88
C LEU A 104 -9.90 6.02 1.42
N ILE A 105 -9.93 5.51 0.19
CA ILE A 105 -11.03 4.66 -0.32
C ILE A 105 -11.19 3.41 0.56
N SER A 106 -10.08 2.73 0.86
CA SER A 106 -10.07 1.53 1.70
C SER A 106 -10.57 1.81 3.13
N ILE A 107 -10.21 2.95 3.72
CA ILE A 107 -10.74 3.41 5.01
C ILE A 107 -12.26 3.56 4.95
N ILE A 108 -12.78 4.24 3.93
CA ILE A 108 -14.24 4.47 3.78
C ILE A 108 -14.99 3.14 3.65
N GLU A 109 -14.41 2.17 2.93
CA GLU A 109 -14.97 0.83 2.82
C GLU A 109 -15.00 0.11 4.16
N ASN A 110 -13.91 0.17 4.93
CA ASN A 110 -13.84 -0.44 6.25
C ASN A 110 -14.83 0.21 7.23
N VAL A 111 -15.01 1.53 7.16
CA VAL A 111 -16.02 2.28 7.92
C VAL A 111 -17.44 1.82 7.56
N SER A 112 -17.74 1.68 6.27
CA SER A 112 -19.03 1.16 5.79
C SER A 112 -19.29 -0.27 6.27
N ARG A 113 -18.27 -1.15 6.26
CA ARG A 113 -18.34 -2.52 6.80
C ARG A 113 -18.66 -2.59 8.30
N MET A 114 -18.35 -1.53 9.06
CA MET A 114 -18.70 -1.42 10.48
C MET A 114 -20.12 -0.87 10.71
N GLY A 115 -20.91 -0.66 9.65
CA GLY A 115 -22.28 -0.12 9.74
C GLY A 115 -22.33 1.38 10.00
N ILE A 116 -21.21 2.09 9.89
CA ILE A 116 -21.18 3.56 10.03
C ILE A 116 -21.72 4.16 8.73
N PRO A 117 -22.74 5.03 8.78
CA PRO A 117 -23.35 5.59 7.58
C PRO A 117 -22.35 6.44 6.80
N VAL A 118 -22.14 6.09 5.53
CA VAL A 118 -21.30 6.82 4.58
C VAL A 118 -22.20 7.47 3.52
N PRO A 119 -22.01 8.75 3.17
CA PRO A 119 -22.77 9.40 2.10
C PRO A 119 -22.76 8.63 0.77
N ASP A 120 -23.92 8.50 0.13
CA ASP A 120 -24.09 7.77 -1.14
C ASP A 120 -23.13 8.23 -2.25
N ILE A 121 -22.79 9.52 -2.27
CA ILE A 121 -21.87 10.06 -3.26
C ILE A 121 -20.46 9.46 -3.14
N LEU A 122 -20.03 9.10 -1.93
CA LEU A 122 -18.74 8.45 -1.71
C LEU A 122 -18.82 6.99 -2.15
N VAL A 123 -19.89 6.28 -1.76
CA VAL A 123 -20.10 4.88 -2.14
C VAL A 123 -20.10 4.71 -3.66
N ARG A 124 -20.88 5.53 -4.38
CA ARG A 124 -20.94 5.49 -5.86
C ARG A 124 -19.60 5.82 -6.51
N THR A 125 -18.86 6.79 -5.98
CA THR A 125 -17.53 7.14 -6.48
C THR A 125 -16.57 5.96 -6.36
N ILE A 126 -16.56 5.31 -5.20
CA ILE A 126 -15.70 4.15 -4.92
C ILE A 126 -16.05 2.97 -5.85
N GLU A 127 -17.33 2.66 -6.03
CA GLU A 127 -17.77 1.61 -6.94
C GLU A 127 -17.33 1.86 -8.38
N ASN A 128 -17.43 3.11 -8.85
CA ASN A 128 -16.98 3.49 -10.18
C ASN A 128 -15.46 3.32 -10.36
N VAL A 129 -14.66 3.68 -9.35
CA VAL A 129 -13.21 3.47 -9.37
C VAL A 129 -12.89 1.97 -9.44
N LYS A 130 -13.52 1.15 -8.58
CA LYS A 130 -13.34 -0.31 -8.60
C LYS A 130 -13.70 -0.95 -9.93
N ASN A 131 -14.79 -0.51 -10.55
CA ASN A 131 -15.22 -1.04 -11.85
C ASN A 131 -14.21 -0.71 -12.96
N ARG A 132 -13.52 0.43 -12.87
CA ARG A 132 -12.42 0.76 -13.80
C ARG A 132 -11.19 -0.10 -13.55
N GLU A 133 -10.82 -0.32 -12.28
CA GLU A 133 -9.67 -1.18 -11.93
C GLU A 133 -9.84 -2.62 -12.43
N LYS A 134 -11.05 -3.19 -12.33
CA LYS A 134 -11.35 -4.55 -12.82
C LYS A 134 -11.19 -4.66 -14.33
N LYS A 135 -11.69 -3.69 -15.09
CA LYS A 135 -11.53 -3.66 -16.56
C LYS A 135 -10.06 -3.62 -16.97
N VAL A 136 -9.23 -2.82 -16.29
CA VAL A 136 -7.79 -2.77 -16.55
C VAL A 136 -7.11 -4.11 -16.29
N GLN A 137 -7.56 -4.90 -15.32
CA GLN A 137 -7.02 -6.24 -15.06
C GLN A 137 -7.49 -7.28 -16.09
N GLU A 138 -8.72 -7.18 -16.59
CA GLU A 138 -9.24 -8.06 -17.65
C GLU A 138 -8.53 -7.85 -19.00
N ASP A 139 -8.08 -6.62 -19.27
CA ASP A 139 -7.30 -6.29 -20.48
C ASP A 139 -5.84 -6.78 -20.42
N ILE A 140 -5.35 -7.27 -19.27
CA ILE A 140 -4.05 -7.91 -19.15
C ILE A 140 -4.20 -9.39 -19.53
N PRO A 141 -3.56 -9.88 -20.61
CA PRO A 141 -3.70 -11.27 -21.01
C PRO A 141 -3.28 -12.20 -19.85
N PRO A 142 -4.02 -13.30 -19.62
CA PRO A 142 -3.69 -14.22 -18.53
C PRO A 142 -2.25 -14.71 -18.70
N PRO A 143 -1.55 -14.99 -17.59
CA PRO A 143 -0.22 -15.60 -17.67
C PRO A 143 -0.31 -16.83 -18.58
N THR A 144 0.51 -16.86 -19.64
CA THR A 144 0.60 -18.04 -20.51
C THR A 144 0.93 -19.23 -19.62
N GLU A 145 0.11 -20.27 -19.66
CA GLU A 145 0.34 -21.48 -18.87
C GLU A 145 1.79 -21.94 -19.08
N PRO A 146 2.56 -22.24 -18.01
CA PRO A 146 3.88 -22.82 -18.18
C PRO A 146 3.74 -24.09 -19.00
N PRO A 147 4.66 -24.37 -19.95
CA PRO A 147 4.53 -25.50 -20.84
C PRO A 147 4.32 -26.77 -20.01
N THR A 148 3.16 -27.42 -20.20
CA THR A 148 2.84 -28.70 -19.59
C THR A 148 3.96 -29.66 -19.93
N ASN A 149 4.77 -30.03 -18.94
CA ASN A 149 5.86 -30.97 -19.13
C ASN A 149 5.27 -32.36 -19.43
N GLN A 150 5.10 -32.64 -20.73
CA GLN A 150 4.57 -33.90 -21.27
C GLN A 150 5.55 -35.09 -21.08
N ASN A 151 6.67 -34.92 -20.38
CA ASN A 151 7.74 -35.91 -20.27
C ASN A 151 7.85 -36.55 -18.87
N LYS A 152 6.71 -36.81 -18.21
CA LYS A 152 6.65 -37.50 -16.89
C LYS A 152 6.08 -38.93 -16.94
N SER A 153 6.10 -39.55 -18.11
CA SER A 153 5.71 -40.96 -18.27
C SER A 153 6.67 -41.66 -19.22
N ALA A 154 7.86 -41.98 -18.70
CA ALA A 154 8.76 -43.01 -19.21
C ALA A 154 9.51 -43.60 -18.02
#